data_AF-A0A4W5RHC4-F1
#
_entry.id   AF-A0A4W5RHC4-F1
#
_cell.length_a   1.000
_cell.length_b   1.000
_cell.length_c   1.000
_cell.angle_alpha   90.00
_cell.angle_beta   90.00
_cell.angle_gamma   90.00
#
_symmetry.space_group_name_H-M   'P 1'
#
loop_
_entity.id
_entity.type
_entity.pdbx_description
1 polymer ?
#
loop_
_entity_poly.entity_id
_entity_poly.type
_entity_poly.pdbx_seq_one_letter_code
_entity_poly.pdbx_strand_id
1 'polypeptide(L)'
;MGSGTIKVKSTQNKVNDGAWYHVDIQRDGRAGTISVNSRRTPFMASGESEILDLEGDMYLGGLPSDRANLILPTELWTAMLNYGYVGCVRDLFIDGRSKDIRQIAEAQNGAGIKPSCNKVVGKQCESYPCKNRGLCKEGWNRFICDCTGTGYWSRTCERGKWKPLFCMRACVCVFYDCVFVFVCALTHKPM
;
A
#
# COMPACT_ATOMS: atom_id res chain seq x y z
N MET A 1 -20.36 9.80 11.81
CA MET A 1 -19.90 10.38 10.53
C MET A 1 -18.89 11.46 10.86
N GLY A 2 -17.60 11.23 10.57
CA GLY A 2 -16.51 12.14 10.90
C GLY A 2 -16.45 13.36 10.00
N SER A 3 -15.77 14.40 10.46
CA SER A 3 -15.72 15.72 9.84
C SER A 3 -14.65 15.88 8.74
N GLY A 4 -14.47 14.84 7.92
CA GLY A 4 -13.51 14.79 6.81
C GLY A 4 -12.15 14.16 7.15
N THR A 5 -11.32 14.00 6.12
CA THR A 5 -10.04 13.30 6.18
C THR A 5 -8.87 14.28 6.17
N ILE A 6 -7.84 14.02 6.99
CA ILE A 6 -6.56 14.72 6.94
C ILE A 6 -5.43 13.77 6.49
N LYS A 7 -4.57 14.25 5.58
CA LYS A 7 -3.38 13.53 5.12
C LYS A 7 -2.12 14.33 5.44
N VAL A 8 -1.28 13.79 6.30
CA VAL A 8 -0.06 14.45 6.80
C VAL A 8 1.16 13.68 6.36
N LYS A 9 2.14 14.39 5.80
CA LYS A 9 3.45 13.82 5.48
C LYS A 9 4.29 13.82 6.76
N SER A 10 4.60 12.64 7.29
CA SER A 10 5.33 12.49 8.57
C SER A 10 6.81 12.90 8.49
N THR A 11 7.43 12.77 7.32
CA THR A 11 8.83 13.14 7.07
C THR A 11 9.01 13.72 5.67
N GLN A 12 9.97 14.63 5.48
CA GLN A 12 10.28 15.12 4.13
C GLN A 12 11.04 14.09 3.29
N ASN A 13 11.93 13.35 3.95
CA ASN A 13 12.75 12.31 3.33
C ASN A 13 11.97 10.99 3.22
N LYS A 14 12.31 10.20 2.20
CA LYS A 14 11.80 8.83 2.07
C LYS A 14 12.43 7.94 3.16
N VAL A 15 11.66 7.00 3.68
CA VAL A 15 12.03 6.10 4.79
C VAL A 15 12.12 4.63 4.36
N ASN A 16 12.39 4.39 3.08
CA ASN A 16 12.48 3.07 2.47
C ASN A 16 13.93 2.65 2.18
N ASP A 17 14.88 3.13 2.97
CA ASP A 17 16.32 2.84 2.87
C ASP A 17 16.73 1.50 3.51
N GLY A 18 15.82 0.87 4.25
CA GLY A 18 16.04 -0.40 4.95
C GLY A 18 16.60 -0.22 6.36
N ALA A 19 16.67 1.01 6.88
CA ALA A 19 16.96 1.28 8.28
C ALA A 19 15.72 1.09 9.16
N TRP A 20 15.95 0.89 10.46
CA TRP A 20 14.87 0.89 11.45
C TRP A 20 14.40 2.31 11.74
N TYR A 21 13.09 2.50 11.74
CA TYR A 21 12.44 3.74 12.15
C TYR A 21 11.50 3.48 13.32
N HIS A 22 11.57 4.33 14.33
CA HIS A 22 10.59 4.36 15.41
C HIS A 22 9.48 5.34 15.04
N VAL A 23 8.23 4.85 15.04
CA VAL A 23 7.05 5.64 14.71
C VAL A 23 6.12 5.66 15.92
N ASP A 24 5.74 6.85 16.34
CA ASP A 24 4.80 7.10 17.43
C ASP A 24 3.68 7.98 16.90
N ILE A 25 2.43 7.61 17.18
CA ILE A 25 1.24 8.37 16.79
C ILE A 25 0.41 8.56 18.05
N GLN A 26 0.26 9.82 18.44
CA GLN A 26 -0.52 10.22 19.60
C GLN A 26 -1.64 11.15 19.16
N ARG A 27 -2.81 10.99 19.75
CA ARG A 27 -3.99 11.82 19.45
C ARG A 27 -4.69 12.18 20.75
N ASP A 28 -5.03 13.44 20.89
CA ASP A 28 -5.83 13.99 21.98
C ASP A 28 -6.95 14.85 21.39
N GLY A 29 -8.18 14.33 21.44
CA GLY A 29 -9.32 14.88 20.72
C GLY A 29 -9.04 15.05 19.23
N ARG A 30 -9.09 16.29 18.74
CA ARG A 30 -8.80 16.64 17.34
C ARG A 30 -7.32 16.87 17.05
N ALA A 31 -6.53 17.17 18.07
CA ALA A 31 -5.10 17.40 17.92
C ALA A 31 -4.35 16.08 17.99
N GLY A 32 -3.22 16.00 17.29
CA GLY A 32 -2.36 14.85 17.39
C GLY A 32 -0.96 15.16 16.94
N THR A 33 -0.07 14.21 17.16
CA THR A 33 1.32 14.28 16.71
C THR A 33 1.70 12.93 16.13
N ILE A 34 2.31 12.96 14.95
CA ILE A 34 3.06 11.83 14.41
C ILE A 34 4.54 12.10 14.59
N SER A 35 5.27 11.14 15.14
CA SER A 35 6.71 11.22 15.31
C SER A 35 7.43 10.12 14.55
N VAL A 36 8.53 10.47 13.89
CA VAL A 36 9.46 9.51 13.27
C VAL A 36 10.86 9.80 13.78
N ASN A 37 11.47 8.83 14.48
CA ASN A 37 12.77 8.98 15.16
C ASN A 37 12.84 10.27 15.99
N SER A 38 11.83 10.48 16.84
CA SER A 38 11.69 11.65 17.72
C SER A 38 11.39 13.00 17.04
N ARG A 39 11.41 13.08 15.70
CA ARG A 39 10.96 14.29 14.98
C ARG A 39 9.45 14.32 14.94
N ARG A 40 8.84 15.31 15.59
CA ARG A 40 7.39 15.47 15.73
C ARG A 40 6.82 16.32 14.61
N THR A 41 5.72 15.86 14.04
CA THR A 41 4.90 16.62 13.08
C THR A 41 3.48 16.69 13.66
N PRO A 42 3.05 17.86 14.15
CA PRO A 42 1.71 18.02 14.69
C PRO A 42 0.66 18.00 13.57
N PHE A 43 -0.55 17.60 13.90
CA PHE A 43 -1.70 17.67 13.01
C PHE A 43 -2.98 17.98 13.78
N MET A 44 -3.99 18.46 13.05
CA MET A 44 -5.32 18.73 13.57
C MET A 44 -6.36 18.18 12.61
N ALA A 45 -7.21 17.28 13.10
CA ALA A 45 -8.31 16.74 12.31
C ALA A 45 -9.29 17.84 11.88
N SER A 46 -9.87 17.71 10.69
CA SER A 46 -10.84 18.67 10.17
C SER A 46 -12.18 18.60 10.90
N GLY A 47 -12.90 19.72 10.92
CA GLY A 47 -14.19 19.97 11.58
C GLY A 47 -14.21 19.71 13.10
N GLU A 48 -15.36 19.32 13.65
CA GLU A 48 -15.65 19.48 15.08
C GLU A 48 -15.64 18.18 15.90
N SER A 49 -15.60 17.00 15.25
CA SER A 49 -15.64 15.73 15.97
C SER A 49 -14.32 15.44 16.69
N GLU A 50 -14.37 15.39 18.02
CA GLU A 50 -13.19 15.05 18.84
C GLU A 50 -12.99 13.55 19.01
N ILE A 51 -14.06 12.76 18.88
CA ILE A 51 -14.03 11.31 19.07
C ILE A 51 -13.79 10.62 17.73
N LEU A 52 -12.87 9.64 17.74
CA LEU A 52 -12.66 8.69 16.67
C LEU A 52 -13.15 7.33 17.17
N ASP A 53 -14.37 6.98 16.76
CA ASP A 53 -14.96 5.69 17.09
C ASP A 53 -14.49 4.66 16.07
N LEU A 54 -13.82 3.62 16.54
CA LEU A 54 -13.27 2.55 15.71
C LEU A 54 -14.12 1.30 15.92
N GLU A 55 -14.70 0.80 14.84
CA GLU A 55 -15.47 -0.45 14.83
C GLU A 55 -14.77 -1.49 13.95
N GLY A 56 -14.67 -2.72 14.44
CA GLY A 56 -14.11 -3.86 13.70
C GLY A 56 -12.62 -4.13 13.96
N ASP A 57 -12.01 -4.87 13.04
CA ASP A 57 -10.65 -5.39 13.18
C ASP A 57 -9.57 -4.38 12.82
N MET A 58 -8.44 -4.45 13.53
CA MET A 58 -7.22 -3.70 13.20
C MET A 58 -6.32 -4.52 12.27
N TYR A 59 -5.94 -3.93 11.14
CA TYR A 59 -5.08 -4.57 10.15
C TYR A 59 -3.66 -4.01 10.18
N LEU A 60 -2.66 -4.91 10.16
CA LEU A 60 -1.25 -4.57 10.06
C LEU A 60 -0.63 -5.27 8.85
N GLY A 61 0.11 -4.52 8.03
CA GLY A 61 0.84 -5.08 6.90
C GLY A 61 0.04 -5.23 5.60
N GLY A 62 -1.29 -5.34 5.67
CA GLY A 62 -2.15 -5.47 4.50
C GLY A 62 -3.60 -5.70 4.86
N LEU A 63 -4.44 -5.85 3.83
CA LEU A 63 -5.86 -6.14 3.96
C LEU A 63 -6.16 -7.57 3.49
N PRO A 64 -7.23 -8.21 3.98
CA PRO A 64 -7.65 -9.52 3.54
C PRO A 64 -7.93 -9.56 2.04
N SER A 65 -7.79 -10.75 1.45
CA SER A 65 -8.10 -10.99 0.03
C SER A 65 -9.59 -10.89 -0.25
N ASP A 66 -10.41 -11.36 0.69
CA ASP A 66 -11.85 -11.12 0.67
C ASP A 66 -12.13 -9.74 1.27
N ARG A 67 -12.69 -8.86 0.45
CA ARG A 67 -12.99 -7.46 0.80
C ARG A 67 -14.47 -7.16 0.77
N ALA A 68 -15.34 -8.16 0.63
CA ALA A 68 -16.77 -7.96 0.46
C ALA A 68 -17.39 -7.07 1.55
N ASN A 69 -16.85 -7.13 2.77
CA ASN A 69 -17.35 -6.39 3.93
C ASN A 69 -16.44 -5.22 4.37
N LEU A 70 -15.35 -4.92 3.65
CA LEU A 70 -14.48 -3.79 3.99
C LEU A 70 -14.91 -2.51 3.28
N ILE A 71 -15.32 -1.51 4.06
CA ILE A 71 -15.54 -0.16 3.56
C ILE A 71 -14.18 0.56 3.55
N LEU A 72 -13.64 0.78 2.35
CA LEU A 72 -12.34 1.44 2.18
C LEU A 72 -12.53 2.92 1.83
N PRO A 73 -11.97 3.85 2.63
CA PRO A 73 -11.98 5.27 2.28
C PRO A 73 -11.13 5.53 1.03
N THR A 74 -11.59 6.41 0.14
CA THR A 74 -10.93 6.70 -1.15
C THR A 74 -9.59 7.40 -0.97
N GLU A 75 -9.37 8.05 0.17
CA GLU A 75 -8.11 8.70 0.54
C GLU A 75 -7.01 7.67 0.85
N LEU A 76 -7.38 6.43 1.17
CA LEU A 76 -6.46 5.30 1.39
C LEU A 76 -6.10 4.62 0.07
N TRP A 77 -5.36 5.36 -0.76
CA TRP A 77 -4.95 4.95 -2.10
C TRP A 77 -4.22 3.60 -2.14
N THR A 78 -3.42 3.27 -1.12
CA THR A 78 -2.70 1.98 -1.06
C THR A 78 -3.65 0.78 -1.01
N ALA A 79 -4.78 0.91 -0.31
CA ALA A 79 -5.78 -0.13 -0.25
C ALA A 79 -6.44 -0.35 -1.61
N MET A 80 -6.81 0.73 -2.30
CA MET A 80 -7.39 0.68 -3.65
C MET A 80 -6.43 0.09 -4.68
N LEU A 81 -5.13 0.38 -4.58
CA LEU A 81 -4.09 -0.15 -5.48
C LEU A 81 -3.56 -1.54 -5.07
N ASN A 82 -4.10 -2.15 -4.01
CA ASN A 82 -3.62 -3.43 -3.48
C ASN A 82 -2.12 -3.42 -3.07
N TYR A 83 -1.64 -2.26 -2.62
CA TYR A 83 -0.27 -2.11 -2.12
C TYR A 83 -0.20 -2.43 -0.63
N GLY A 84 -0.06 -3.73 -0.35
CA GLY A 84 0.32 -4.23 0.97
C GLY A 84 1.76 -3.88 1.33
N TYR A 85 2.03 -3.75 2.62
CA TYR A 85 3.37 -3.51 3.15
C TYR A 85 4.21 -4.79 3.09
N VAL A 86 5.46 -4.66 2.66
CA VAL A 86 6.46 -5.73 2.71
C VAL A 86 7.73 -5.16 3.33
N GLY A 87 8.07 -5.64 4.51
CA GLY A 87 9.18 -5.15 5.31
C GLY A 87 9.13 -5.77 6.70
N CYS A 88 9.63 -5.05 7.69
CA CYS A 88 9.70 -5.52 9.06
C CYS A 88 9.00 -4.56 10.02
N VAL A 89 8.32 -5.17 10.99
CA VAL A 89 7.69 -4.46 12.10
C VAL A 89 8.13 -5.17 13.39
N ARG A 90 8.37 -4.39 14.43
CA ARG A 90 8.65 -4.87 15.80
C ARG A 90 8.14 -3.86 16.81
N ASP A 91 8.09 -4.27 18.07
CA ASP A 91 7.79 -3.39 19.20
C ASP A 91 6.48 -2.62 19.02
N LEU A 92 5.37 -3.34 18.74
CA LEU A 92 4.05 -2.73 18.60
C LEU A 92 3.46 -2.41 19.98
N PHE A 93 3.07 -1.16 20.16
CA PHE A 93 2.32 -0.70 21.32
C PHE A 93 0.98 -0.13 20.87
N ILE A 94 -0.09 -0.47 21.58
CA ILE A 94 -1.43 0.09 21.40
C ILE A 94 -1.87 0.59 22.77
N ASP A 95 -2.17 1.89 22.88
CA ASP A 95 -2.53 2.56 24.13
C ASP A 95 -1.54 2.26 25.27
N GLY A 96 -0.24 2.31 24.95
CA GLY A 96 0.86 2.03 25.88
C GLY A 96 1.06 0.56 26.24
N ARG A 97 0.24 -0.35 25.72
CA ARG A 97 0.37 -1.80 25.97
C ARG A 97 1.12 -2.48 24.84
N SER A 98 2.21 -3.17 25.18
CA SER A 98 2.97 -3.97 24.23
C SER A 98 2.12 -5.14 23.71
N LYS A 99 2.27 -5.45 22.41
CA LYS A 99 1.60 -6.57 21.74
C LYS A 99 2.66 -7.48 21.11
N ASP A 100 2.61 -8.78 21.43
CA ASP A 100 3.45 -9.78 20.77
C ASP A 100 2.88 -10.09 19.38
N ILE A 101 3.33 -9.32 18.39
CA ILE A 101 2.91 -9.48 16.99
C ILE A 101 3.37 -10.81 16.38
N ARG A 102 4.44 -11.43 16.91
CA ARG A 102 4.91 -12.73 16.41
C ARG A 102 3.91 -13.81 16.81
N GLN A 103 3.52 -13.83 18.09
CA GLN A 103 2.53 -14.79 18.59
C GLN A 103 1.17 -14.62 17.88
N ILE A 104 0.73 -13.37 17.67
CA ILE A 104 -0.51 -13.08 16.94
C ILE A 104 -0.43 -13.59 15.49
N ALA A 105 0.68 -13.35 14.79
CA ALA A 105 0.86 -13.78 13.42
C ALA A 105 0.93 -15.31 13.27
N GLU A 106 1.59 -16.00 14.21
CA GLU A 106 1.65 -17.46 14.26
C GLU A 106 0.26 -18.07 14.48
N ALA A 107 -0.55 -17.50 15.38
CA ALA A 107 -1.92 -17.95 15.63
C ALA A 107 -2.85 -17.75 14.43
N GLN A 108 -2.64 -16.69 13.64
CA GLN A 108 -3.41 -16.43 12.42
C GLN A 108 -2.96 -17.28 11.22
N ASN A 109 -1.81 -17.96 11.33
CA ASN A 109 -1.19 -18.72 10.23
C ASN A 109 -1.10 -17.90 8.92
N GLY A 110 -0.75 -16.62 9.04
CA GLY A 110 -0.71 -15.69 7.92
C GLY A 110 0.36 -16.05 6.89
N ALA A 111 -0.04 -16.24 5.62
CA ALA A 111 0.90 -16.53 4.55
C ALA A 111 1.88 -15.37 4.32
N GLY A 112 3.17 -15.69 4.18
CA GLY A 112 4.22 -14.70 3.87
C GLY A 112 4.79 -13.96 5.09
N ILE A 113 4.36 -14.29 6.31
CA ILE A 113 4.97 -13.78 7.54
C ILE A 113 6.11 -14.71 7.97
N LYS A 114 7.25 -14.14 8.36
CA LYS A 114 8.40 -14.87 8.90
C LYS A 114 8.78 -14.29 10.26
N PRO A 115 9.19 -15.12 11.25
CA PRO A 115 9.52 -14.66 12.60
C PRO A 115 10.82 -13.84 12.67
N SER A 116 11.66 -13.91 11.63
CA SER A 116 12.93 -13.19 11.56
C SER A 116 12.88 -12.04 10.55
N CYS A 117 13.42 -10.88 10.94
CA CYS A 117 13.67 -9.76 10.05
C CYS A 117 15.16 -9.64 9.74
N ASN A 118 15.62 -10.32 8.68
CA ASN A 118 16.97 -10.15 8.17
C ASN A 118 16.92 -9.81 6.69
N LYS A 119 17.70 -8.80 6.28
CA LYS A 119 17.88 -8.47 4.87
C LYS A 119 18.79 -9.53 4.25
N VAL A 120 18.32 -10.19 3.19
CA VAL A 120 19.10 -11.17 2.46
C VAL A 120 20.26 -10.45 1.76
N VAL A 121 21.45 -11.02 1.87
CA VAL A 121 22.65 -10.53 1.19
C VAL A 121 22.52 -10.85 -0.30
N GLY A 122 22.70 -9.84 -1.15
CA GLY A 122 22.60 -9.97 -2.61
C GLY A 122 21.35 -9.29 -3.18
N LYS A 123 21.49 -8.69 -4.37
CA LYS A 123 20.38 -8.04 -5.06
C LYS A 123 19.58 -9.09 -5.84
N GLN A 124 18.28 -9.13 -5.60
CA GLN A 124 17.37 -10.07 -6.24
C GLN A 124 17.24 -9.80 -7.74
N CYS A 125 17.53 -8.57 -8.18
CA CYS A 125 17.54 -8.24 -9.60
C CYS A 125 18.79 -8.71 -10.37
N GLU A 126 19.88 -9.11 -9.71
CA GLU A 126 21.13 -9.56 -10.38
C GLU A 126 20.93 -10.87 -11.17
N SER A 127 19.94 -11.68 -10.81
CA SER A 127 19.60 -12.92 -11.54
C SER A 127 18.74 -12.67 -12.79
N TYR A 128 18.50 -11.41 -13.17
CA TYR A 128 17.63 -10.99 -14.28
C TYR A 128 16.27 -11.74 -14.32
N PRO A 129 15.47 -11.66 -13.24
CA PRO A 129 14.24 -12.41 -13.13
C PRO A 129 13.13 -11.92 -14.08
N CYS A 130 13.13 -10.62 -14.41
CA CYS A 130 12.13 -10.01 -15.27
C CYS A 130 12.41 -10.32 -16.75
N LYS A 131 11.46 -10.98 -17.41
CA LYS A 131 11.54 -11.33 -18.83
C LYS A 131 11.02 -10.20 -19.72
N ASN A 132 11.17 -10.37 -21.04
CA ASN A 132 10.57 -9.48 -22.05
C ASN A 132 10.88 -7.99 -21.87
N ARG A 133 12.11 -7.65 -21.45
CA ARG A 133 12.57 -6.28 -21.19
C ARG A 133 11.80 -5.56 -20.08
N GLY A 134 11.15 -6.29 -19.17
CA GLY A 134 10.59 -5.73 -17.95
C GLY A 134 11.68 -5.13 -17.06
N LEU A 135 11.40 -3.98 -16.44
CA LEU A 135 12.34 -3.30 -15.54
C LEU A 135 12.32 -3.98 -14.16
N CYS A 136 13.46 -4.49 -13.72
CA CYS A 136 13.60 -5.07 -12.39
C CYS A 136 13.85 -3.98 -11.34
N LYS A 137 13.03 -3.97 -10.28
CA LYS A 137 13.15 -3.09 -9.12
C LYS A 137 13.44 -3.94 -7.88
N GLU A 138 14.41 -3.50 -7.10
CA GLU A 138 14.78 -4.18 -5.85
C GLU A 138 13.74 -3.92 -4.76
N GLY A 139 13.34 -4.97 -4.04
CA GLY A 139 12.41 -4.90 -2.91
C GLY A 139 12.97 -5.58 -1.67
N TRP A 140 12.19 -5.58 -0.58
CA TRP A 140 12.60 -6.28 0.65
C TRP A 140 12.58 -7.80 0.45
N ASN A 141 13.76 -8.41 0.35
CA ASN A 141 13.97 -9.84 0.11
C ASN A 141 13.18 -10.40 -1.10
N ARG A 142 12.94 -9.55 -2.12
CA ARG A 142 12.27 -9.94 -3.36
C ARG A 142 12.62 -8.98 -4.50
N PHE A 143 12.49 -9.45 -5.72
CA PHE A 143 12.45 -8.60 -6.91
C PHE A 143 11.01 -8.19 -7.24
N ILE A 144 10.84 -7.05 -7.90
CA ILE A 144 9.57 -6.54 -8.42
C ILE A 144 9.78 -6.23 -9.90
N CYS A 145 8.99 -6.84 -10.77
CA CYS A 145 9.06 -6.58 -12.20
C CYS A 145 8.01 -5.55 -12.63
N ASP A 146 8.48 -4.50 -13.27
CA ASP A 146 7.64 -3.52 -13.96
C ASP A 146 7.52 -3.91 -15.43
N CYS A 147 6.38 -4.50 -15.78
CA CYS A 147 6.08 -4.96 -17.14
C CYS A 147 5.39 -3.88 -17.99
N THR A 148 5.24 -2.65 -17.48
CA THR A 148 4.53 -1.57 -18.17
C THR A 148 5.21 -1.25 -19.51
N GLY A 149 4.43 -1.13 -20.58
CA GLY A 149 4.97 -0.86 -21.92
C GLY A 149 5.64 -2.06 -22.61
N THR A 150 5.72 -3.24 -21.98
CA THR A 150 6.29 -4.45 -22.59
C THR A 150 5.27 -5.28 -23.37
N GLY A 151 3.97 -5.12 -23.07
CA GLY A 151 2.89 -5.97 -23.60
C GLY A 151 2.73 -7.32 -22.90
N TYR A 152 3.49 -7.55 -21.82
CA TYR A 152 3.43 -8.73 -20.97
C TYR A 152 2.92 -8.37 -19.57
N TRP A 153 2.42 -9.36 -18.84
CA TRP A 153 1.98 -9.22 -17.45
C TRP A 153 2.48 -10.43 -16.63
N SER A 154 2.08 -10.50 -15.36
CA SER A 154 2.52 -11.44 -14.31
C SER A 154 3.81 -11.04 -13.56
N ARG A 155 4.17 -11.82 -12.53
CA ARG A 155 5.26 -11.51 -11.59
C ARG A 155 6.63 -11.37 -12.25
N THR A 156 6.89 -12.09 -13.35
CA THR A 156 8.18 -12.07 -14.07
C THR A 156 8.04 -11.63 -15.52
N CYS A 157 6.91 -11.01 -15.89
CA CYS A 157 6.63 -10.53 -17.25
C CYS A 157 6.67 -11.63 -18.34
N GLU A 158 6.42 -12.90 -17.99
CA GLU A 158 6.47 -14.02 -18.93
C GLU A 158 5.14 -14.27 -19.66
N ARG A 159 4.01 -13.83 -19.10
CA ARG A 159 2.68 -14.09 -19.66
C ARG A 159 2.33 -13.05 -20.73
N GLY A 160 2.06 -13.56 -21.94
CA GLY A 160 1.88 -12.78 -23.15
C GLY A 160 0.46 -12.31 -23.44
N LYS A 161 0.40 -11.11 -24.01
CA LYS A 161 -0.69 -10.36 -24.65
C LYS A 161 -2.03 -10.38 -23.91
N TRP A 162 -2.28 -9.30 -23.17
CA TRP A 162 -3.62 -8.72 -23.11
C TRP A 162 -4.16 -8.64 -24.55
N LYS A 163 -5.01 -9.59 -24.93
CA LYS A 163 -5.90 -9.33 -26.06
C LYS A 163 -6.81 -8.20 -25.57
N PRO A 164 -6.94 -7.08 -26.31
CA PRO A 164 -7.95 -6.08 -26.03
C PRO A 164 -9.33 -6.67 -26.40
N LEU A 165 -9.75 -7.76 -25.76
CA LEU A 165 -11.11 -8.26 -25.81
C LEU A 165 -11.84 -7.61 -24.65
N PHE A 166 -12.15 -6.32 -24.77
CA PHE A 166 -13.28 -5.60 -24.16
C PHE A 166 -13.08 -4.09 -24.38
N CYS A 167 -12.93 -3.71 -25.64
CA CYS A 167 -13.22 -2.36 -26.09
C CYS A 167 -14.40 -2.42 -27.05
N MET A 168 -15.56 -2.89 -26.56
CA MET A 168 -16.79 -2.69 -27.32
C MET A 168 -17.26 -1.25 -27.10
N ARG A 169 -17.12 -0.45 -28.16
CA ARG A 169 -17.66 0.89 -28.37
C ARG A 169 -16.95 2.06 -27.65
N ALA A 170 -16.18 2.81 -28.43
CA ALA A 170 -15.79 4.23 -28.25
C ALA A 170 -14.94 4.66 -27.03
N CYS A 171 -14.40 3.73 -26.23
CA CYS A 171 -13.54 4.05 -25.09
C CYS A 171 -12.07 3.64 -25.33
N VAL A 172 -11.12 4.56 -25.20
CA VAL A 172 -9.68 4.24 -25.15
C VAL A 172 -9.33 3.80 -23.72
N CYS A 173 -8.77 2.61 -23.56
CA CYS A 173 -8.18 2.18 -22.29
C CYS A 173 -6.77 2.75 -22.17
N VAL A 174 -6.56 3.72 -21.28
CA VAL A 174 -5.23 4.20 -20.92
C VAL A 174 -4.79 3.45 -19.67
N PHE A 175 -3.67 2.73 -19.77
CA PHE A 175 -3.06 2.06 -18.63
C PHE A 175 -2.20 3.08 -17.88
N TYR A 176 -2.73 3.61 -16.78
CA TYR A 176 -2.02 4.58 -15.94
C TYR A 176 -1.96 4.04 -14.51
N ASP A 177 -0.76 3.96 -13.94
CA ASP A 177 -0.53 3.55 -12.55
C ASP A 177 -1.27 2.27 -12.09
N CYS A 178 -1.23 1.20 -12.91
CA CYS A 178 -1.91 -0.09 -12.67
C CYS A 178 -3.45 -0.03 -12.62
N VAL A 179 -4.06 1.10 -12.97
CA VAL A 179 -5.51 1.25 -13.10
C VAL A 179 -5.87 1.36 -14.57
N PHE A 180 -6.92 0.64 -14.98
CA PHE A 180 -7.54 0.88 -16.28
C PHE A 180 -8.36 2.16 -16.19
N VAL A 181 -7.88 3.22 -16.83
CA VAL A 181 -8.65 4.46 -17.00
C VAL A 181 -9.39 4.38 -18.32
N PHE A 182 -10.71 4.40 -18.26
CA PHE A 182 -11.58 4.47 -19.43
C PHE A 182 -11.69 5.92 -19.89
N VAL A 183 -11.12 6.24 -21.05
CA VAL A 183 -11.30 7.55 -21.69
C VAL A 183 -12.27 7.36 -22.85
N CYS A 184 -13.56 7.59 -22.59
CA CYS A 184 -14.56 7.64 -23.67
C CYS A 184 -14.56 9.02 -24.30
N ALA A 185 -14.32 9.09 -25.61
CA ALA A 185 -14.59 10.30 -26.36
C ALA A 185 -16.11 10.48 -26.45
N LEU A 186 -16.66 11.44 -25.71
CA LEU A 186 -18.02 11.92 -25.94
C LEU A 186 -18.04 12.60 -27.31
N THR A 187 -18.27 11.84 -28.38
CA THR A 187 -18.61 12.43 -29.68
C THR A 187 -20.00 13.03 -29.54
N HIS A 188 -20.07 14.33 -29.23
CA HIS A 188 -21.25 15.15 -29.45
C HIS A 188 -21.65 14.98 -30.92
N LYS A 189 -22.76 14.29 -31.20
CA LYS A 189 -23.44 14.41 -32.50
C LYS A 189 -24.12 15.78 -32.50
N PRO A 190 -23.76 16.72 -33.38
CA PRO A 190 -24.63 17.86 -33.65
C PRO A 190 -25.94 17.35 -34.28
N MET A 191 -27.07 17.90 -33.82
CA MET A 191 -28.40 17.70 -34.42
C MET A 191 -28.45 18.25 -35.84
#